data_AF-A0A2W5BB07-F1
#
_entry.id   AF-A0A2W5BB07-F1
#
_cell.length_a   1.000
_cell.length_b   1.000
_cell.length_c   1.000
_cell.angle_alpha   90.00
_cell.angle_beta   90.00
_cell.angle_gamma   90.00
#
_symmetry.space_group_name_H-M   'P 1'
#
loop_
_entity.id
_entity.type
_entity.pdbx_description
1 polymer ?
#
loop_
_entity_poly.entity_id
_entity_poly.type
_entity_poly.pdbx_seq_one_letter_code
_entity_poly.pdbx_strand_id
1 'polypeptide(L)'
;MEQNGLRFSTAFGFQNIGDQIMSAKTTLPWLLQMLAAPAWIAPLLVPIRESGSMLPQAGLRPWIQARSRRLPILLLGTLGQALGCIIAMCAALFTSGTAAGLLILFGLALLAAARSLVSLTSKDIQGRTMPKGYRG
;
A
#
# COMPACT_ATOMS: atom_id res chain seq x y z
N MET A 1 -6.17 20.41 17.69
CA MET A 1 -6.49 19.08 17.12
C MET A 1 -6.82 19.15 15.63
N GLU A 2 -7.47 20.22 15.15
CA GLU A 2 -7.82 20.41 13.73
C GLU A 2 -6.64 20.39 12.74
N GLN A 3 -5.52 21.09 13.02
CA GLN A 3 -4.36 21.11 12.12
C GLN A 3 -3.74 19.73 11.89
N ASN A 4 -3.66 18.89 12.93
CA ASN A 4 -3.14 17.52 12.78
C ASN A 4 -4.11 16.62 12.02
N GLY A 5 -5.43 16.85 12.17
CA GLY A 5 -6.45 16.16 11.38
C GLY A 5 -6.36 16.49 9.88
N LEU A 6 -6.16 17.77 9.55
CA LEU A 6 -6.00 18.21 8.17
C LEU A 6 -4.76 17.59 7.52
N ARG A 7 -3.60 17.60 8.20
CA ARG A 7 -2.35 16.98 7.71
C ARG A 7 -2.49 15.47 7.51
N PHE A 8 -3.25 14.80 8.39
CA PHE A 8 -3.54 13.39 8.24
C PHE A 8 -4.43 13.14 7.02
N SER A 9 -5.50 13.92 6.86
CA SER A 9 -6.42 13.81 5.72
C SER A 9 -5.72 14.05 4.38
N THR A 10 -4.89 15.09 4.29
CA THR A 10 -4.13 15.38 3.05
C THR A 10 -3.14 14.27 2.72
N ALA A 11 -2.41 13.75 3.70
CA ALA A 11 -1.49 12.63 3.49
C ALA A 11 -2.22 11.37 2.98
N PHE A 12 -3.38 11.05 3.54
CA PHE A 12 -4.22 9.93 3.07
C PHE A 12 -4.83 10.20 1.68
N GLY A 13 -5.15 11.45 1.36
CA GLY A 13 -5.54 11.86 0.02
C GLY A 13 -4.47 11.54 -1.02
N PHE A 14 -3.22 11.94 -0.77
CA PHE A 14 -2.09 11.59 -1.64
C PHE A 14 -1.86 10.09 -1.74
N GLN A 15 -1.98 9.37 -0.63
CA GLN A 15 -1.88 7.91 -0.64
C GLN A 15 -2.94 7.27 -1.56
N ASN A 16 -4.19 7.74 -1.49
CA ASN A 16 -5.28 7.24 -2.34
C ASN A 16 -5.04 7.54 -3.82
N ILE A 17 -4.50 8.72 -4.14
CA ILE A 17 -4.13 9.08 -5.52
C ILE A 17 -3.04 8.11 -6.03
N GLY A 18 -1.97 7.91 -5.27
CA GLY A 18 -0.93 6.94 -5.61
C GLY A 18 -1.47 5.52 -5.78
N ASP A 19 -2.45 5.16 -4.95
CA ASP A 19 -3.13 3.87 -5.04
C ASP A 19 -3.90 3.72 -6.36
N GLN A 20 -4.59 4.76 -6.83
CA GLN A 20 -5.27 4.73 -8.13
C GLN A 20 -4.29 4.65 -9.29
N ILE A 21 -3.17 5.39 -9.21
CA ILE A 21 -2.11 5.31 -10.22
C ILE A 21 -1.57 3.88 -10.30
N MET A 22 -1.36 3.21 -9.16
CA MET A 22 -0.90 1.83 -9.10
C MET A 22 -2.04 0.79 -9.18
N SER A 23 -3.18 1.11 -9.81
CA SER A 23 -4.34 0.22 -9.87
C SER A 23 -4.00 -1.13 -10.54
N ALA A 24 -4.27 -2.22 -9.82
CA ALA A 24 -4.12 -3.60 -10.33
C ALA A 24 -5.19 -3.99 -11.36
N LYS A 25 -6.26 -3.19 -11.48
CA LYS A 25 -7.39 -3.47 -12.39
C LYS A 25 -7.25 -2.78 -13.74
N THR A 26 -6.46 -1.71 -13.81
CA THR A 26 -6.41 -0.82 -14.99
C THR A 26 -4.97 -0.49 -15.38
N THR A 27 -4.26 0.26 -14.53
CA THR A 27 -2.94 0.80 -14.89
C THR A 27 -1.86 -0.27 -15.02
N LEU A 28 -1.74 -1.16 -14.03
CA LEU A 28 -0.72 -2.21 -14.06
C LEU A 28 -0.93 -3.23 -15.19
N PRO A 29 -2.16 -3.73 -15.47
CA PRO A 29 -2.40 -4.58 -16.63
C PRO A 29 -1.99 -3.92 -17.95
N TRP A 30 -2.34 -2.63 -18.13
CA TRP A 30 -1.96 -1.87 -19.32
C TRP A 30 -0.43 -1.74 -19.45
N LEU A 31 0.24 -1.44 -18.34
CA LEU A 31 1.68 -1.28 -18.30
C LEU A 31 2.43 -2.60 -18.55
N LEU A 32 1.94 -3.72 -18.01
CA LEU A 32 2.45 -5.06 -18.32
C LEU A 32 2.34 -5.39 -19.81
N GLN A 33 1.24 -4.99 -20.45
CA GLN A 33 1.04 -5.20 -21.89
C GLN A 33 2.03 -4.38 -22.72
N MET A 34 2.24 -3.10 -22.40
CA MET A 34 3.23 -2.25 -23.06
C MET A 34 4.66 -2.79 -22.91
N LEU A 35 4.96 -3.43 -21.79
CA LEU A 35 6.28 -4.00 -21.51
C LEU A 35 6.47 -5.41 -22.06
N ALA A 36 5.51 -5.95 -22.81
CA ALA A 36 5.51 -7.32 -23.32
C ALA A 36 5.71 -8.39 -22.22
N ALA A 37 5.15 -8.14 -21.02
CA ALA A 37 5.22 -9.09 -19.93
C ALA A 37 4.38 -10.35 -20.24
N PRO A 38 4.79 -11.54 -19.76
CA PRO A 38 4.03 -12.77 -19.95
C PRO A 38 2.58 -12.66 -19.47
N ALA A 39 1.64 -13.21 -20.25
CA ALA A 39 0.21 -13.13 -19.97
C ALA A 39 -0.20 -13.72 -18.60
N TRP A 40 0.57 -14.66 -18.05
CA TRP A 40 0.30 -15.27 -16.76
C TRP A 40 0.53 -14.34 -15.56
N ILE A 41 1.21 -13.21 -15.74
CA ILE A 41 1.51 -12.25 -14.66
C ILE A 41 0.31 -11.35 -14.34
N ALA A 42 -0.42 -10.92 -15.37
CA ALA A 42 -1.58 -10.03 -15.22
C ALA A 42 -2.66 -10.54 -14.22
N PRO A 43 -3.09 -11.82 -14.25
CA PRO A 43 -4.10 -12.31 -13.31
C PRO A 43 -3.61 -12.35 -11.85
N LEU A 44 -2.31 -12.26 -11.57
CA LEU A 44 -1.75 -12.23 -10.22
C LEU A 44 -1.86 -10.84 -9.56
N LEU A 45 -2.01 -9.78 -10.36
CA LEU A 45 -2.06 -8.40 -9.85
C LEU A 45 -3.20 -8.19 -8.85
N VAL A 46 -4.40 -8.67 -9.18
CA VAL A 46 -5.59 -8.46 -8.33
C VAL A 46 -5.48 -9.25 -7.03
N PRO A 47 -5.23 -10.58 -7.01
CA PRO A 47 -5.06 -11.33 -5.77
C PRO A 47 -3.96 -10.77 -4.86
N ILE A 48 -2.79 -10.39 -5.40
CA ILE A 48 -1.72 -9.80 -4.58
C ILE A 48 -2.19 -8.49 -3.96
N ARG A 49 -2.90 -7.65 -4.71
CA ARG A 49 -3.35 -6.36 -4.19
C ARG A 49 -4.47 -6.49 -3.17
N GLU A 50 -5.47 -7.30 -3.45
CA GLU A 50 -6.65 -7.46 -2.60
C GLU A 50 -6.29 -8.31 -1.36
N SER A 51 -5.71 -9.50 -1.56
CA SER A 51 -5.35 -10.42 -0.46
C SER A 51 -4.09 -10.02 0.30
N GLY A 52 -3.11 -9.39 -0.38
CA GLY A 52 -1.84 -8.99 0.25
C GLY A 52 -2.01 -7.93 1.33
N SER A 53 -3.11 -7.18 1.33
CA SER A 53 -3.45 -6.29 2.44
C SER A 53 -4.13 -7.02 3.60
N MET A 54 -4.91 -8.08 3.35
CA MET A 54 -5.71 -8.75 4.37
C MET A 54 -4.90 -9.80 5.16
N LEU A 55 -3.99 -10.52 4.51
CA LEU A 55 -3.18 -11.56 5.16
C LEU A 55 -2.30 -11.02 6.29
N PRO A 56 -1.51 -9.93 6.11
CA PRO A 56 -0.66 -9.44 7.17
C PRO A 56 -1.46 -8.73 8.26
N GLN A 57 -2.62 -8.14 7.94
CA GLN A 57 -3.51 -7.49 8.92
C GLN A 57 -3.95 -8.45 10.02
N ALA A 58 -4.25 -9.71 9.69
CA ALA A 58 -4.71 -10.70 10.66
C ALA A 58 -3.62 -11.04 11.70
N GLY A 59 -2.37 -11.24 11.26
CA GLY A 59 -1.26 -11.61 12.14
C GLY A 59 -0.60 -10.43 12.87
N LEU A 60 -0.56 -9.24 12.25
CA LEU A 60 0.16 -8.08 12.81
C LEU A 60 -0.64 -7.33 13.88
N ARG A 61 -1.95 -7.55 13.98
CA ARG A 61 -2.83 -6.88 14.95
C ARG A 61 -2.35 -6.97 16.41
N PRO A 62 -2.09 -8.16 17.00
CA PRO A 62 -1.60 -8.24 18.37
C PRO A 62 -0.23 -7.58 18.56
N TRP A 63 0.65 -7.68 17.56
CA TRP A 63 1.99 -7.09 17.62
C TRP A 63 1.97 -5.55 17.64
N ILE A 64 1.15 -4.93 16.78
CA ILE A 64 0.97 -3.47 16.77
C ILE A 64 0.32 -3.01 18.08
N GLN A 65 -0.64 -3.78 18.61
CA GLN A 65 -1.33 -3.44 19.85
C GLN A 65 -0.42 -3.47 21.09
N ALA A 66 0.59 -4.34 21.09
CA ALA A 66 1.58 -4.43 22.16
C ALA A 66 2.59 -3.26 22.17
N ARG A 67 2.66 -2.42 21.13
CA ARG A 67 3.65 -1.33 21.04
C ARG A 67 3.11 -0.02 21.65
N SER A 68 3.91 0.60 22.54
CA SER A 68 3.56 1.87 23.21
C SER A 68 3.57 3.07 22.27
N ARG A 69 4.41 3.08 21.22
CA ARG A 69 4.49 4.16 20.22
C ARG A 69 4.14 3.62 18.83
N ARG A 70 3.12 4.20 18.21
CA ARG A 70 2.53 3.71 16.93
C ARG A 70 2.87 4.56 15.72
N LEU A 71 3.21 5.84 15.93
CA LEU A 71 3.68 6.72 14.87
C LEU A 71 4.87 6.15 14.05
N PRO A 72 5.92 5.54 14.64
CA PRO A 72 7.01 4.99 13.83
C PRO A 72 6.55 3.81 12.95
N ILE A 73 5.57 3.02 13.40
CA ILE A 73 4.99 1.93 12.59
C ILE A 73 4.22 2.51 11.39
N LEU A 74 3.47 3.59 11.62
CA LEU A 74 2.78 4.32 10.55
C LEU A 74 3.77 4.84 9.51
N LEU A 75 4.86 5.47 9.95
CA LEU A 75 5.90 6.01 9.07
C LEU A 75 6.61 4.92 8.27
N LEU A 76 6.95 3.79 8.91
CA LEU A 76 7.53 2.62 8.23
C LEU A 76 6.60 2.07 7.15
N GLY A 77 5.30 1.99 7.45
CA GLY A 77 4.29 1.58 6.46
C GLY A 77 4.23 2.53 5.27
N THR A 78 4.18 3.84 5.50
CA THR A 78 4.15 4.83 4.40
C THR A 78 5.43 4.81 3.55
N LEU A 79 6.60 4.60 4.18
CA LEU A 79 7.87 4.44 3.47
C LEU A 79 7.90 3.16 2.63
N GLY A 80 7.36 2.06 3.16
CA GLY A 80 7.23 0.81 2.40
C GLY A 80 6.32 0.94 1.18
N GLN A 81 5.23 1.71 1.29
CA GLN A 81 4.36 2.00 0.14
C GLN A 81 5.09 2.82 -0.93
N ALA A 82 5.82 3.86 -0.53
CA ALA A 82 6.63 4.66 -1.44
C ALA A 82 7.70 3.81 -2.14
N LEU A 83 8.39 2.95 -1.38
CA LEU A 83 9.42 2.05 -1.92
C LEU A 83 8.83 1.06 -2.93
N GLY A 84 7.69 0.43 -2.62
CA GLY A 84 7.01 -0.47 -3.55
C GLY A 84 6.60 0.22 -4.86
N CYS A 85 6.15 1.48 -4.77
CA CYS A 85 5.83 2.31 -5.94
C CYS A 85 7.08 2.63 -6.77
N ILE A 86 8.18 3.02 -6.12
CA ILE A 86 9.47 3.31 -6.79
C ILE A 86 9.99 2.06 -7.52
N ILE A 87 9.91 0.88 -6.89
CA ILE A 87 10.32 -0.38 -7.51
C ILE A 87 9.51 -0.64 -8.78
N ALA A 88 8.18 -0.53 -8.71
CA ALA A 88 7.31 -0.73 -9.87
C ALA A 88 7.57 0.31 -10.98
N MET A 89 7.83 1.56 -10.61
CA MET A 89 8.19 2.63 -11.55
C MET A 89 9.54 2.36 -12.23
N CYS A 90 10.58 2.02 -11.49
CA CYS A 90 11.87 1.67 -12.05
C CYS A 90 11.78 0.43 -12.95
N ALA A 91 10.99 -0.58 -12.58
CA ALA A 91 10.72 -1.73 -13.44
C ALA A 91 10.09 -1.31 -14.76
N ALA A 92 9.11 -0.40 -14.73
CA ALA A 92 8.45 0.11 -15.92
C ALA A 92 9.39 0.90 -16.84
N LEU A 93 10.38 1.59 -16.30
CA LEU A 93 11.29 2.45 -17.06
C LEU A 93 12.52 1.72 -17.61
N PHE A 94 13.04 0.73 -16.88
CA PHE A 94 14.34 0.14 -17.17
C PHE A 94 14.32 -1.33 -17.59
N THR A 95 13.17 -2.00 -17.55
CA THR A 95 13.07 -3.43 -17.85
C THR A 95 11.93 -3.74 -18.80
N SER A 96 11.95 -4.92 -19.41
CA SER A 96 10.88 -5.41 -20.29
C SER A 96 10.68 -6.91 -20.11
N GLY A 97 9.62 -7.46 -20.71
CA GLY A 97 9.31 -8.87 -20.70
C GLY A 97 9.03 -9.42 -19.30
N THR A 98 9.59 -10.60 -19.02
CA THR A 98 9.42 -11.33 -17.75
C THR A 98 9.95 -10.55 -16.56
N ALA A 99 11.12 -9.90 -16.70
CA ALA A 99 11.77 -9.15 -15.63
C ALA A 99 10.91 -7.98 -15.16
N ALA A 100 10.33 -7.21 -16.09
CA ALA A 100 9.41 -6.13 -15.78
C ALA A 100 8.21 -6.64 -14.98
N GLY A 101 7.58 -7.72 -15.46
CA GLY A 101 6.42 -8.29 -14.78
C GLY A 101 6.71 -8.74 -13.35
N LEU A 102 7.83 -9.43 -13.13
CA LEU A 102 8.21 -9.90 -11.80
C LEU A 102 8.54 -8.75 -10.84
N LEU A 103 9.27 -7.74 -11.30
CA LEU A 103 9.60 -6.57 -10.47
C LEU A 103 8.35 -5.75 -10.12
N ILE A 104 7.40 -5.61 -11.05
CA ILE A 104 6.11 -4.97 -10.80
C ILE A 104 5.31 -5.77 -9.75
N LEU A 105 5.26 -7.10 -9.85
CA LEU A 105 4.60 -7.93 -8.83
C LEU A 105 5.27 -7.78 -7.46
N PHE A 106 6.60 -7.74 -7.41
CA PHE A 106 7.33 -7.55 -6.17
C PHE A 106 7.04 -6.18 -5.54
N GLY A 107 7.11 -5.10 -6.33
CA GLY A 107 6.76 -3.75 -5.88
C GLY A 107 5.32 -3.66 -5.40
N LEU A 108 4.38 -4.30 -6.11
CA LEU A 108 2.97 -4.36 -5.73
C LEU A 108 2.76 -5.13 -4.42
N ALA A 109 3.44 -6.26 -4.23
CA ALA A 109 3.36 -7.05 -3.00
C ALA A 109 3.88 -6.27 -1.80
N LEU A 110 5.03 -5.60 -1.94
CA LEU A 110 5.59 -4.73 -0.91
C LEU A 110 4.63 -3.58 -0.56
N LEU A 111 4.07 -2.93 -1.58
CA LEU A 111 3.11 -1.85 -1.41
C LEU A 111 1.83 -2.33 -0.69
N ALA A 112 1.31 -3.51 -1.05
CA ALA A 112 0.12 -4.10 -0.42
C ALA A 112 0.36 -4.45 1.06
N ALA A 113 1.52 -5.06 1.36
CA ALA A 113 1.92 -5.38 2.73
C ALA A 113 2.14 -4.11 3.57
N ALA A 114 2.80 -3.10 3.02
CA ALA A 114 3.02 -1.84 3.71
C ALA A 114 1.70 -1.08 3.97
N ARG A 115 0.74 -1.13 3.02
CA ARG A 115 -0.61 -0.57 3.21
C ARG A 115 -1.35 -1.23 4.37
N SER A 116 -1.13 -2.53 4.57
CA SER A 116 -1.71 -3.28 5.68
C SER A 116 -1.32 -2.68 7.04
N LEU A 117 -0.04 -2.33 7.20
CA LEU A 117 0.51 -1.69 8.40
C LEU A 117 -0.07 -0.29 8.60
N VAL A 118 -0.11 0.52 7.53
CA VAL A 118 -0.67 1.88 7.57
C VAL A 118 -2.13 1.87 7.99
N SER A 119 -2.95 1.00 7.38
CA SER A 119 -4.39 0.88 7.67
C SER A 119 -4.66 0.46 9.12
N LEU A 120 -3.92 -0.52 9.62
CA LEU A 120 -4.11 -1.02 10.98
C LEU A 120 -3.67 0.03 12.02
N THR A 121 -2.56 0.70 11.75
CA THR A 121 -1.97 1.70 12.67
C THR A 121 -2.80 2.99 12.70
N SER A 122 -3.30 3.45 11.54
CA SER A 122 -4.14 4.65 11.48
C SER A 122 -5.45 4.48 12.23
N LYS A 123 -6.12 3.33 12.08
CA LYS A 123 -7.34 2.99 12.82
C LYS A 123 -7.10 2.94 14.33
N ASP A 124 -5.97 2.40 14.77
CA ASP A 124 -5.67 2.36 16.20
C ASP A 124 -5.38 3.75 16.78
N ILE A 125 -4.62 4.58 16.06
CA ILE A 125 -4.37 5.98 16.46
C ILE A 125 -5.70 6.74 16.56
N GLN A 126 -6.54 6.68 15.52
CA GLN A 126 -7.85 7.34 15.51
C GLN A 126 -8.76 6.85 16.64
N GLY A 127 -8.78 5.54 16.91
CA GLY A 127 -9.58 4.94 17.99
C GLY A 127 -9.20 5.46 19.39
N ARG A 128 -7.95 5.87 19.59
CA ARG A 128 -7.43 6.39 20.86
C ARG A 128 -7.45 7.93 20.97
N THR A 129 -7.41 8.64 19.84
CA THR A 129 -7.38 10.11 19.85
C THR A 129 -8.75 10.77 19.65
N MET A 130 -9.71 10.09 19.03
CA MET A 130 -11.05 10.65 18.82
C MET A 130 -12.02 10.32 19.97
N PRO A 131 -12.76 11.32 20.49
CA PRO A 131 -13.83 11.09 21.47
C PRO A 131 -14.89 10.12 20.96
N LYS A 132 -15.50 9.34 21.87
CA LYS A 132 -16.65 8.49 21.53
C LYS A 132 -17.79 9.38 20.99
N GLY A 133 -18.36 9.03 19.84
CA GLY A 133 -19.44 9.79 19.18
C GLY A 133 -19.04 10.47 17.86
N TYR A 134 -17.74 10.67 17.60
CA TYR A 134 -17.22 11.19 16.32
C TYR A 134 -16.54 10.11 15.47
N ARG A 135 -16.83 8.83 15.74
CA ARG A 135 -16.25 7.67 15.05
C ARG A 135 -17.17 7.32 13.88
N GLY A 136 -17.00 8.02 12.76
CA GLY A 136 -17.70 7.78 11.50
C GLY A 136 -16.74 7.97 10.34
#